data_AF-A0A919IJW6-F1
#
_entry.id   AF-A0A919IJW6-F1
#
_cell.length_a   1.000
_cell.length_b   1.000
_cell.length_c   1.000
_cell.angle_alpha   90.00
_cell.angle_beta   90.00
_cell.angle_gamma   90.00
#
_symmetry.space_group_name_H-M   'P 1'
#
loop_
_entity.id
_entity.type
_entity.pdbx_description
1 polymer ?
#
loop_
_entity_poly.entity_id
_entity_poly.type
_entity_poly.pdbx_seq_one_letter_code
_entity_poly.pdbx_strand_id
1 'polypeptide(L)'
;MFENLNWWEIGALLLLALLIFGERLPKVIGDGLRMVRGLRAMAQNATSDLSRELGTDIQLEDLHPKAFIRKHILSEDEEQSLRKPLQSLFDDVKQDLNGVKGDLDGVKSHLNETAADLKGAASRRPAAAPAEPAPQAVRPAQRFDLDAT
;
A
#
# COMPACT_ATOMS: atom_id res chain seq x y z
N MET A 1 -6.02 12.26 -2.84
CA MET A 1 -5.55 11.22 -3.79
C MET A 1 -6.50 11.03 -4.97
N PHE A 2 -7.82 11.09 -4.78
CA PHE A 2 -8.82 11.02 -5.88
C PHE A 2 -8.88 12.25 -6.79
N GLU A 3 -8.32 13.39 -6.38
CA GLU A 3 -8.33 14.64 -7.16
C GLU A 3 -7.38 14.63 -8.38
N ASN A 4 -6.42 13.70 -8.43
CA ASN A 4 -5.54 13.50 -9.58
C ASN A 4 -6.11 12.54 -10.63
N LEU A 5 -7.37 12.10 -10.48
CA LEU A 5 -7.94 11.06 -11.31
C LEU A 5 -8.39 11.63 -12.66
N ASN A 6 -7.69 11.25 -13.71
CA ASN A 6 -7.99 11.67 -15.07
C ASN A 6 -9.18 10.90 -15.64
N TRP A 7 -9.89 11.49 -16.61
CA TRP A 7 -11.05 10.83 -17.27
C TRP A 7 -10.70 9.46 -17.89
N TRP A 8 -9.46 9.30 -18.38
CA TRP A 8 -8.99 8.01 -18.91
C TRP A 8 -8.77 6.97 -17.81
N GLU A 9 -8.33 7.37 -16.61
CA GLU A 9 -8.16 6.49 -15.46
C GLU A 9 -9.51 6.05 -14.90
N ILE A 10 -10.51 6.93 -14.92
CA ILE A 10 -11.91 6.55 -14.62
C ILE A 10 -12.37 5.47 -15.59
N GLY A 11 -12.10 5.62 -16.89
CA GLY A 11 -12.37 4.59 -17.88
C GLY A 11 -11.67 3.26 -17.55
N ALA A 12 -10.38 3.30 -17.17
CA ALA A 12 -9.62 2.13 -16.78
C ALA A 12 -10.17 1.45 -15.51
N LEU A 13 -10.59 2.22 -14.51
CA LEU A 13 -11.22 1.71 -13.29
C LEU A 13 -12.60 1.12 -13.57
N LEU A 14 -13.37 1.70 -14.48
CA LEU A 14 -14.67 1.18 -14.89
C LEU A 14 -14.51 -0.17 -15.60
N LEU A 15 -13.51 -0.28 -16.47
CA LEU A 15 -13.16 -1.53 -17.16
C LEU A 15 -12.66 -2.58 -16.16
N LEU A 16 -11.82 -2.19 -15.19
CA LEU A 16 -11.36 -3.07 -14.10
C LEU A 16 -12.52 -3.53 -13.21
N ALA A 17 -13.44 -2.64 -12.86
CA ALA A 17 -14.63 -2.98 -12.09
C ALA A 17 -15.52 -3.96 -12.86
N LEU A 18 -15.70 -3.75 -14.17
CA LEU A 18 -16.42 -4.69 -15.03
C LEU A 18 -15.69 -6.03 -15.14
N LEU A 19 -14.35 -6.05 -15.13
CA LEU A 19 -13.57 -7.29 -15.14
C LEU A 19 -13.72 -8.08 -13.82
N ILE A 20 -13.69 -7.41 -12.68
CA ILE A 20 -13.78 -8.03 -11.35
C ILE A 20 -15.21 -8.50 -11.05
N PHE A 21 -16.19 -7.62 -11.26
CA PHE A 21 -17.58 -7.85 -10.86
C PHE A 21 -18.44 -8.42 -11.99
N GLY A 22 -18.08 -8.18 -13.26
CA GLY A 22 -18.84 -8.60 -14.43
C GLY A 22 -20.30 -8.17 -14.38
N GLU A 23 -21.19 -9.12 -14.67
CA GLU A 23 -22.65 -8.99 -14.65
C GLU A 23 -23.22 -8.61 -13.28
N ARG A 24 -22.44 -8.75 -12.19
CA ARG A 24 -22.90 -8.50 -10.82
C ARG A 24 -22.78 -7.04 -10.40
N LEU A 25 -22.09 -6.21 -11.19
CA LEU A 25 -21.86 -4.80 -10.89
C LEU A 25 -23.17 -4.03 -10.60
N PRO A 26 -24.27 -4.17 -11.38
CA PRO A 26 -25.54 -3.51 -11.07
C PRO A 26 -26.14 -3.96 -9.73
N LYS A 27 -25.95 -5.23 -9.37
CA LYS A 27 -26.42 -5.79 -8.10
C LYS A 27 -25.60 -5.24 -6.93
N VAL A 28 -24.27 -5.19 -7.06
CA VAL A 28 -23.35 -4.63 -6.04
C VAL A 28 -23.64 -3.15 -5.81
N ILE A 29 -23.87 -2.37 -6.86
CA ILE A 29 -24.30 -0.96 -6.74
C ILE A 29 -25.63 -0.88 -5.97
N GLY A 30 -26.62 -1.71 -6.35
CA GLY A 30 -27.92 -1.74 -5.68
C GLY A 30 -27.81 -2.05 -4.19
N ASP A 31 -27.00 -3.04 -3.82
CA ASP A 31 -26.77 -3.45 -2.43
C ASP A 31 -26.01 -2.39 -1.65
N GLY A 32 -24.97 -1.78 -2.25
CA GLY A 32 -24.26 -0.64 -1.67
C GLY A 32 -25.16 0.57 -1.44
N LEU A 33 -26.02 0.91 -2.40
CA LEU A 33 -26.97 2.01 -2.26
C LEU A 33 -28.03 1.75 -1.19
N ARG A 34 -28.49 0.50 -1.02
CA ARG A 34 -29.38 0.13 0.08
C ARG A 34 -28.68 0.27 1.43
N MET A 35 -27.43 -0.17 1.53
CA MET A 35 -26.63 -0.02 2.74
C MET A 35 -26.40 1.46 3.09
N VAL A 36 -26.02 2.30 2.12
CA VAL A 36 -25.85 3.74 2.33
C VAL A 36 -27.15 4.40 2.77
N ARG A 37 -28.29 4.05 2.16
CA ARG A 37 -29.60 4.56 2.59
C ARG A 37 -29.97 4.10 3.99
N GLY A 38 -29.68 2.85 4.34
CA GLY A 38 -29.90 2.28 5.67
C GLY A 38 -29.06 2.98 6.73
N LEU A 39 -27.76 3.19 6.46
CA LEU A 39 -26.86 3.94 7.33
C LEU A 39 -27.30 5.39 7.50
N ARG A 40 -27.76 6.04 6.42
CA ARG A 40 -28.31 7.40 6.50
C ARG A 40 -29.55 7.46 7.38
N ALA A 41 -30.49 6.54 7.21
CA ALA A 41 -31.69 6.48 8.04
C ALA A 41 -31.36 6.17 9.51
N MET A 42 -30.45 5.23 9.76
CA MET A 42 -29.99 4.88 11.11
C MET A 42 -29.29 6.05 11.80
N ALA A 43 -28.43 6.78 11.07
CA ALA A 43 -27.79 7.99 11.59
C ALA A 43 -28.82 9.07 11.93
N GLN A 44 -29.80 9.30 11.05
CA GLN A 44 -30.88 10.26 11.29
C GLN A 44 -31.74 9.90 12.51
N ASN A 45 -32.11 8.62 12.65
CA ASN A 45 -32.91 8.14 13.79
C ASN A 45 -32.11 8.22 15.10
N ALA A 46 -30.86 7.76 15.11
CA ALA A 46 -30.01 7.82 16.30
C ALA A 46 -29.71 9.28 16.72
N THR A 47 -29.50 10.19 15.76
CA THR A 47 -29.37 11.63 16.05
C THR A 47 -30.68 12.21 16.59
N SER A 48 -31.83 11.80 16.04
CA SER A 48 -33.15 12.22 16.53
C SER A 48 -33.42 11.73 17.95
N ASP A 49 -33.09 10.48 18.25
CA ASP A 49 -33.29 9.88 19.58
C ASP A 49 -32.35 10.52 20.62
N LEU A 50 -31.10 10.76 20.23
CA LEU A 50 -30.11 11.44 21.07
C LEU A 50 -30.50 12.91 21.34
N SER A 51 -31.04 13.61 20.33
CA SER A 51 -31.58 14.97 20.46
C SER A 51 -32.81 15.02 21.39
N ARG A 52 -33.64 13.98 21.37
CA ARG A 52 -34.87 13.90 22.15
C ARG A 52 -34.64 13.54 23.62
N GLU A 53 -33.60 12.76 23.91
CA GLU A 53 -33.25 12.35 25.28
C GLU A 53 -32.30 13.33 25.98
N LEU A 54 -31.39 14.01 25.27
CA LEU A 54 -30.45 14.96 25.88
C LEU A 54 -30.99 16.40 26.01
N GLY A 55 -32.16 16.71 25.43
CA GLY A 55 -32.83 18.01 25.59
C GLY A 55 -32.03 19.21 25.08
N THR A 56 -30.90 18.98 24.42
CA THR A 56 -30.07 20.01 23.80
C THR A 56 -30.36 20.02 22.32
N ASP A 57 -31.08 21.07 21.92
CA ASP A 57 -31.37 21.44 20.54
C ASP A 57 -30.06 21.75 19.80
N ILE A 58 -29.38 20.69 19.31
CA ILE A 58 -28.34 20.85 18.31
C ILE A 58 -29.06 20.95 16.97
N GLN A 59 -29.49 22.18 16.65
CA GLN A 59 -30.12 22.50 15.38
C GLN A 59 -29.23 22.11 14.22
N LEU A 60 -29.76 21.16 13.48
CA LEU A 60 -29.17 20.45 12.36
C LEU A 60 -29.30 21.23 11.04
N GLU A 61 -29.25 22.57 11.07
CA GLU A 61 -29.41 23.42 9.89
C GLU A 61 -28.09 24.02 9.36
N ASP A 62 -26.96 23.81 10.04
CA ASP A 62 -25.64 24.22 9.52
C ASP A 62 -24.62 23.08 9.57
N LEU A 63 -24.82 22.15 8.63
CA LEU A 63 -24.02 20.96 8.36
C LEU A 63 -22.67 21.30 7.68
N HIS A 64 -21.93 22.30 8.17
CA HIS A 64 -20.52 22.43 7.86
C HIS A 64 -19.70 21.58 8.85
N PRO A 65 -19.10 20.45 8.43
CA PRO A 65 -18.35 19.55 9.33
C PRO A 65 -17.15 20.24 10.00
N LYS A 66 -16.76 21.43 9.52
CA LYS A 66 -15.72 22.28 10.11
C LYS A 66 -16.18 23.10 11.33
N ALA A 67 -17.47 23.44 11.43
CA ALA A 67 -18.00 24.18 12.57
C ALA A 67 -18.35 23.25 13.75
N PHE A 68 -18.74 22.00 13.46
CA PHE A 68 -19.09 21.00 14.47
C PHE A 68 -17.87 20.42 15.19
N ILE A 69 -16.78 20.13 14.47
CA ILE A 69 -15.48 19.81 15.09
C ILE A 69 -15.02 21.00 15.95
N ARG A 70 -15.25 22.24 15.50
CA ARG A 70 -14.93 23.45 16.26
C ARG A 70 -15.83 23.70 17.48
N LYS A 71 -16.96 23.01 17.66
CA LYS A 71 -17.85 23.22 18.81
C LYS A 71 -18.04 22.00 19.70
N HIS A 72 -17.63 20.81 19.28
CA HIS A 72 -17.71 19.58 20.09
C HIS A 72 -16.37 18.85 20.27
N ILE A 73 -15.31 19.26 19.59
CA ILE A 73 -13.91 18.88 19.90
C ILE A 73 -13.15 20.06 20.58
N LEU A 74 -13.77 21.23 20.68
CA LEU A 74 -13.14 22.48 21.12
C LEU A 74 -13.56 22.86 22.55
N SER A 75 -13.26 22.00 23.51
CA SER A 75 -12.96 22.45 24.86
C SER A 75 -11.48 22.88 24.83
N GLU A 76 -11.21 24.18 25.04
CA GLU A 76 -9.87 24.78 24.86
C GLU A 76 -8.75 24.09 25.69
N ASP A 77 -9.11 23.32 26.72
CA ASP A 77 -8.18 22.52 27.54
C ASP A 77 -7.81 21.13 26.96
N GLU A 78 -8.67 20.51 26.13
CA GLU A 78 -8.41 19.16 25.56
C GLU A 78 -7.67 19.21 24.21
N GLU A 79 -7.64 20.38 23.55
CA GLU A 79 -6.99 20.58 22.25
C GLU A 79 -5.46 20.47 22.34
N GLN A 80 -4.82 20.96 23.41
CA GLN A 80 -3.36 20.89 23.55
C GLN A 80 -2.86 19.53 24.00
N SER A 81 -3.65 18.79 24.78
CA SER A 81 -3.28 17.48 25.30
C SER A 81 -3.49 16.37 24.27
N LEU A 82 -4.46 16.48 23.36
CA LEU A 82 -4.67 15.51 22.27
C LEU A 82 -3.93 15.86 20.97
N ARG A 83 -3.67 17.14 20.67
CA ARG A 83 -2.93 17.49 19.44
C ARG A 83 -1.47 17.10 19.49
N LYS A 84 -0.80 17.26 20.63
CA LYS A 84 0.61 16.87 20.78
C LYS A 84 0.83 15.38 20.48
N PRO A 85 0.05 14.43 21.06
CA PRO A 85 0.20 13.02 20.72
C PRO A 85 -0.25 12.70 19.30
N LEU A 86 -1.32 13.30 18.76
CA LEU A 86 -1.70 13.03 17.37
C LEU A 86 -0.70 13.57 16.34
N GLN A 87 -0.10 14.73 16.61
CA GLN A 87 0.97 15.29 15.77
C GLN A 87 2.24 14.45 15.89
N SER A 88 2.64 14.02 17.10
CA SER A 88 3.81 13.15 17.25
C SER A 88 3.60 11.80 16.55
N LEU A 89 2.43 11.20 16.68
CA LEU A 89 2.09 9.95 15.98
C LEU A 89 2.09 10.13 14.45
N PHE A 90 1.57 11.26 13.97
CA PHE A 90 1.58 11.56 12.54
C PHE A 90 2.99 11.82 12.00
N ASP A 91 3.81 12.56 12.76
CA ASP A 91 5.19 12.86 12.41
C ASP A 91 6.06 11.60 12.46
N ASP A 92 5.88 10.72 13.46
CA ASP A 92 6.55 9.42 13.55
C ASP A 92 6.20 8.55 12.34
N VAL A 93 4.92 8.41 12.00
CA VAL A 93 4.48 7.64 10.82
C VAL A 93 5.05 8.24 9.53
N LYS A 94 5.11 9.58 9.42
CA LYS A 94 5.68 10.23 8.25
C LYS A 94 7.19 10.02 8.15
N GLN A 95 7.89 10.03 9.28
CA GLN A 95 9.33 9.76 9.34
C GLN A 95 9.63 8.31 8.96
N ASP A 96 8.89 7.34 9.51
CA ASP A 96 9.01 5.92 9.17
C ASP A 96 8.79 5.69 7.67
N LEU A 97 7.76 6.29 7.09
CA LEU A 97 7.48 6.18 5.66
C LEU A 97 8.58 6.79 4.79
N ASN A 98 9.18 7.91 5.21
CA ASN A 98 10.31 8.49 4.51
C ASN A 98 11.58 7.64 4.64
N GLY A 99 11.82 7.03 5.80
CA GLY A 99 12.90 6.07 6.03
C GLY A 99 12.77 4.86 5.11
N VAL A 100 11.60 4.20 5.14
CA VAL A 100 11.30 3.04 4.29
C VAL A 100 11.43 3.38 2.80
N LYS A 101 11.03 4.59 2.39
CA LYS A 101 11.20 5.02 1.00
C LYS A 101 12.69 5.16 0.62
N GLY A 102 13.51 5.71 1.52
CA GLY A 102 14.96 5.80 1.34
C GLY A 102 15.63 4.42 1.25
N ASP A 103 15.27 3.50 2.13
CA ASP A 103 15.77 2.12 2.10
C ASP A 103 15.40 1.42 0.79
N LEU A 104 14.17 1.61 0.32
CA LEU A 104 13.71 1.02 -0.94
C LEU A 104 14.48 1.55 -2.14
N ASP A 105 14.79 2.84 -2.17
CA ASP A 105 15.57 3.46 -3.24
C ASP A 105 17.05 3.01 -3.19
N GLY A 106 17.60 2.79 -1.99
CA GLY A 106 18.93 2.17 -1.81
C GLY A 106 18.99 0.71 -2.26
N VAL A 107 17.96 -0.09 -2.01
CA VAL A 107 17.89 -1.47 -2.50
C VAL A 107 17.79 -1.47 -4.03
N LYS A 108 16.98 -0.59 -4.63
CA LYS A 108 16.86 -0.48 -6.09
C LYS A 108 18.19 -0.13 -6.75
N SER A 109 18.95 0.82 -6.20
CA SER A 109 20.24 1.21 -6.75
C SER A 109 21.26 0.07 -6.66
N HIS A 110 21.32 -0.62 -5.52
CA HIS A 110 22.20 -1.79 -5.34
C HIS A 110 21.85 -2.93 -6.30
N LEU A 111 20.56 -3.19 -6.53
CA LEU A 111 20.12 -4.20 -7.50
C LEU A 111 20.51 -3.81 -8.93
N ASN A 112 20.37 -2.53 -9.29
CA ASN A 112 20.76 -2.04 -10.61
C ASN A 112 22.29 -2.11 -10.82
N GLU A 113 23.07 -1.80 -9.79
CA GLU A 113 24.53 -1.91 -9.80
C GLU A 113 24.98 -3.37 -9.92
N THR A 114 24.40 -4.27 -9.13
CA THR A 114 24.65 -5.72 -9.21
C THR A 114 24.30 -6.25 -10.60
N ALA A 115 23.17 -5.82 -11.17
CA ALA A 115 22.76 -6.20 -12.52
C ALA A 115 23.73 -5.66 -13.59
N ALA A 116 24.25 -4.44 -13.41
CA ALA A 116 25.24 -3.86 -14.29
C ALA A 116 26.59 -4.60 -14.23
N ASP A 117 27.03 -5.00 -13.03
CA ASP A 117 28.25 -5.78 -12.82
C ASP A 117 28.17 -7.17 -13.47
N LEU A 118 27.04 -7.86 -13.30
CA LEU A 118 26.78 -9.16 -13.95
C LEU A 118 26.76 -9.03 -15.49
N LYS A 119 26.16 -7.95 -16.00
CA LYS A 119 26.13 -7.65 -17.44
C LYS A 119 27.52 -7.28 -17.98
N GLY A 120 28.35 -6.61 -17.18
CA GLY A 120 29.75 -6.30 -17.47
C GLY A 120 30.64 -7.55 -17.46
N ALA A 121 30.43 -8.45 -16.49
CA ALA A 121 31.11 -9.74 -16.40
C ALA A 121 30.78 -10.65 -17.60
N ALA A 122 29.54 -10.67 -18.06
CA ALA A 122 29.14 -11.36 -19.29
C ALA A 122 29.79 -10.77 -20.56
N SER A 123 30.18 -9.49 -20.51
CA SER A 123 30.81 -8.77 -21.63
C SER A 123 32.35 -8.88 -21.61
N ARG A 124 32.97 -9.21 -20.47
CA ARG A 124 34.39 -9.58 -20.36
C ARG A 124 34.58 -11.08 -20.61
N ARG A 125 34.37 -11.54 -21.85
CA ARG A 125 35.06 -12.76 -22.32
C ARG A 125 36.52 -12.41 -22.58
N PRO A 126 37.51 -13.14 -22.03
CA PRO A 126 38.86 -13.03 -22.53
C PRO A 126 38.91 -13.65 -23.93
N ALA A 127 39.25 -12.82 -24.92
CA ALA A 127 39.59 -13.27 -26.26
C ALA A 127 41.10 -13.53 -26.31
N ALA A 128 41.50 -14.81 -26.29
CA ALA A 128 42.79 -15.29 -26.82
C ALA A 128 42.78 -16.83 -26.95
N ALA A 129 42.92 -17.33 -28.18
CA ALA A 129 43.05 -18.74 -28.61
C ALA A 129 44.54 -19.21 -28.47
N PRO A 130 44.98 -20.50 -28.65
CA PRO A 130 44.57 -21.42 -29.72
C PRO A 130 44.45 -22.95 -29.40
N ALA A 131 43.68 -23.62 -30.26
CA ALA A 131 43.70 -25.02 -30.71
C ALA A 131 44.36 -26.15 -29.86
N GLU A 132 43.56 -27.13 -29.46
CA GLU A 132 44.00 -28.53 -29.28
C GLU A 132 42.83 -29.51 -29.60
N PRO A 133 43.04 -30.60 -30.36
CA PRO A 133 42.00 -31.57 -30.69
C PRO A 133 42.03 -32.82 -29.78
N ALA A 134 40.84 -33.42 -29.62
CA ALA A 134 40.55 -34.83 -29.36
C ALA A 134 40.42 -35.35 -27.89
N PRO A 135 39.56 -36.37 -27.67
CA PRO A 135 38.96 -36.70 -26.39
C PRO A 135 39.67 -37.80 -25.60
N GLN A 136 39.46 -37.74 -24.28
CA GLN A 136 40.05 -38.56 -23.23
C GLN A 136 39.69 -40.05 -23.37
N ALA A 137 40.71 -40.89 -23.42
CA ALA A 137 40.60 -42.35 -23.40
C ALA A 137 40.59 -42.89 -21.97
N VAL A 138 39.56 -43.69 -21.70
CA VAL A 138 39.27 -44.48 -20.50
C VAL A 138 40.44 -45.40 -20.11
N ARG A 139 40.81 -45.48 -18.81
CA ARG A 139 41.17 -46.75 -18.13
C ARG A 139 40.83 -46.71 -16.63
N PRO A 140 40.15 -47.73 -16.09
CA PRO A 140 39.90 -47.85 -14.66
C PRO A 140 41.02 -48.66 -13.99
N ALA A 141 41.39 -48.29 -12.77
CA ALA A 141 42.07 -49.20 -11.85
C ALA A 141 41.68 -48.82 -10.41
N GLN A 142 40.72 -49.57 -9.87
CA GLN A 142 40.47 -49.63 -8.45
C GLN A 142 41.71 -50.20 -7.74
N ARG A 143 42.17 -49.53 -6.69
CA ARG A 143 42.91 -50.14 -5.58
C ARG A 143 42.42 -49.47 -4.30
N PHE A 144 41.66 -50.23 -3.53
CA PHE A 144 41.30 -49.95 -2.14
C PHE A 144 42.58 -49.80 -1.31
N ASP A 145 42.60 -48.88 -0.35
CA ASP A 145 43.19 -49.19 0.94
C ASP A 145 42.40 -48.52 2.08
N LEU A 146 41.93 -49.38 2.98
CA LEU A 146 41.22 -49.09 4.21
C LEU A 146 42.28 -49.14 5.32
N ASP A 147 42.97 -48.03 5.60
CA ASP A 147 43.69 -47.88 6.86
C ASP A 147 44.11 -46.42 7.07
N ALA A 148 43.30 -45.68 7.83
CA ALA A 148 43.72 -44.51 8.59
C ALA A 148 42.69 -44.30 9.70
N THR A 149 42.94 -44.97 10.83
CA THR A 149 42.39 -44.64 12.16
C THR A 149 42.90 -43.28 12.63
#